data_AF-A0A3C1EY02-F1
#
_entry.id   AF-A0A3C1EY02-F1
#
_cell.length_a   1.000
_cell.length_b   1.000
_cell.length_c   1.000
_cell.angle_alpha   90.00
_cell.angle_beta   90.00
_cell.angle_gamma   90.00
#
_symmetry.space_group_name_H-M   'P 1'
#
loop_
_entity.id
_entity.type
_entity.pdbx_description
1 polymer ?
#
loop_
_entity_poly.entity_id
_entity_poly.type
_entity_poly.pdbx_seq_one_letter_code
_entity_poly.pdbx_strand_id
1 'polypeptide(L)' 'MRGNNRQKIFSDRKDKDYFLFKLKEYSNENKVAIGSYCLMANHFHLLLCSKSQNK' A
#
# COMPACT_ATOMS: atom_id res chain seq x y z
N MET A 1 3.06 6.47 -4.32
CA MET A 1 2.53 7.78 -3.87
C MET A 1 3.60 8.50 -3.05
N ARG A 2 3.67 9.83 -3.11
CA ARG A 2 4.66 10.63 -2.37
C ARG A 2 3.97 11.77 -1.63
N GLY A 3 4.44 12.07 -0.42
CA GLY A 3 3.89 13.11 0.45
C GLY A 3 4.14 14.49 -0.15
N ASN A 4 3.14 15.37 -0.06
CA ASN A 4 3.28 16.74 -0.53
C ASN A 4 4.43 17.44 0.19
N ASN A 5 5.22 18.22 -0.53
CA ASN A 5 6.44 18.87 0.01
C ASN A 5 7.40 17.92 0.74
N ARG A 6 7.45 16.63 0.35
CA ARG A 6 8.25 15.57 0.99
C ARG A 6 7.93 15.35 2.48
N GLN A 7 6.77 15.83 2.93
CA GLN A 7 6.32 15.65 4.31
C GLN A 7 6.11 14.16 4.61
N LYS A 8 6.20 13.81 5.89
CA LYS A 8 5.96 12.45 6.35
C LYS A 8 4.48 12.10 6.15
N ILE A 9 4.24 11.03 5.41
CA ILE A 9 2.94 10.37 5.29
C ILE A 9 2.69 9.49 6.53
N PHE A 10 3.73 8.82 7.01
CA PHE A 10 3.69 7.98 8.19
C PHE A 10 4.52 8.64 9.29
N SER A 11 3.86 9.05 10.37
CA SER A 11 4.51 9.71 11.51
C SER A 11 5.15 8.69 12.43
N ASP A 12 4.49 7.54 12.60
CA ASP A 12 4.98 6.45 13.42
C ASP A 12 4.79 5.06 12.75
N ARG A 13 5.09 3.99 13.51
CA ARG A 13 4.90 2.61 13.06
C ARG A 13 3.42 2.22 12.99
N LYS A 14 2.58 2.73 13.88
CA LYS A 14 1.14 2.41 13.92
C LYS A 14 0.46 2.89 12.64
N ASP A 15 0.85 4.04 12.11
CA ASP A 15 0.36 4.55 10.83
C ASP A 15 0.67 3.58 9.68
N LYS A 16 1.89 3.01 9.67
CA LYS A 16 2.30 2.01 8.67
C LYS A 16 1.50 0.72 8.81
N ASP A 17 1.33 0.24 10.04
CA ASP A 17 0.59 -0.99 10.32
C ASP A 17 -0.88 -0.84 9.96
N TYR A 18 -1.50 0.30 10.29
CA TYR A 18 -2.88 0.63 9.89
C TYR A 18 -3.03 0.73 8.37
N PHE A 19 -2.07 1.35 7.69
CA PHE A 19 -2.07 1.40 6.22
C PHE A 19 -2.00 0.01 5.59
N LEU A 20 -1.14 -0.88 6.10
CA LEU A 20 -1.05 -2.27 5.62
C LEU A 20 -2.32 -3.06 5.90
N PHE A 21 -2.94 -2.85 7.07
CA PHE A 21 -4.22 -3.45 7.42
C PHE A 21 -5.29 -3.06 6.39
N LYS A 22 -5.47 -1.75 6.14
CA LYS A 22 -6.42 -1.26 5.14
C LYS A 22 -6.09 -1.72 3.74
N LEU A 23 -4.82 -1.71 3.36
CA LEU A 23 -4.39 -2.18 2.05
C LEU A 23 -4.77 -3.64 1.83
N LYS A 24 -4.63 -4.50 2.85
CA LYS A 24 -5.05 -5.90 2.81
C LYS A 24 -6.57 -6.04 2.70
N GLU A 25 -7.34 -5.29 3.49
CA GLU A 25 -8.82 -5.29 3.41
C GLU A 25 -9.28 -4.95 1.98
N TYR A 26 -8.83 -3.82 1.44
CA TYR A 26 -9.22 -3.38 0.10
C TYR A 26 -8.70 -4.30 -1.01
N SER A 27 -7.51 -4.88 -0.84
CA SER A 27 -6.97 -5.86 -1.80
C SER A 27 -7.88 -7.09 -1.89
N ASN A 28 -8.41 -7.56 -0.76
CA ASN A 28 -9.35 -8.68 -0.72
C ASN A 28 -10.69 -8.32 -1.36
N GLU A 29 -11.26 -7.16 -1.00
CA GLU A 29 -12.53 -6.68 -1.56
C GLU A 29 -12.46 -6.52 -3.08
N ASN A 30 -11.36 -5.97 -3.60
CA ASN A 30 -11.18 -5.69 -5.02
C ASN A 30 -10.56 -6.87 -5.81
N LYS A 31 -10.33 -8.02 -5.16
CA LYS A 31 -9.68 -9.20 -5.76
C LYS A 31 -8.34 -8.88 -6.43
N VAL A 32 -7.58 -7.98 -5.81
CA VAL A 32 -6.20 -7.65 -6.21
C VAL A 32 -5.26 -8.46 -5.31
N ALA A 33 -4.11 -8.87 -5.85
CA ALA A 33 -3.01 -9.45 -5.08
C ALA A 33 -1.91 -8.41 -4.90
N ILE A 34 -1.33 -8.34 -3.70
CA ILE A 34 -0.17 -7.49 -3.42
C ILE A 34 1.07 -8.36 -3.60
N GLY A 35 1.85 -8.10 -4.65
CA GLY A 35 3.08 -8.85 -4.93
C GLY A 35 4.25 -8.39 -4.05
N SER A 36 4.40 -7.08 -3.90
CA SER A 36 5.44 -6.48 -3.03
C SER A 36 5.05 -5.07 -2.61
N TYR A 37 5.62 -4.59 -1.50
CA TYR A 37 5.43 -3.23 -1.03
C TYR A 37 6.68 -2.69 -0.33
N CYS A 38 6.86 -1.37 -0.37
CA CYS A 38 7.90 -0.67 0.37
C CYS A 38 7.31 0.62 0.98
N LEU A 39 7.45 0.78 2.30
CA LEU A 39 6.91 1.91 3.07
C LEU A 39 8.04 2.77 3.65
N MET A 40 8.21 3.97 3.11
CA MET A 40 9.11 4.99 3.62
C MET A 40 8.30 6.10 4.29
N ALA A 41 8.93 6.89 5.16
CA ALA A 41 8.21 7.90 5.94
C ALA A 41 7.42 8.90 5.07
N ASN A 42 7.90 9.22 3.87
CA ASN A 42 7.32 10.24 2.98
C ASN A 42 6.84 9.71 1.62
N HIS A 43 6.93 8.41 1.36
CA HIS A 43 6.41 7.79 0.13
C HIS A 43 6.29 6.28 0.27
N PHE A 44 5.54 5.66 -0.64
CA PHE A 44 5.45 4.22 -0.73
C PHE A 44 5.33 3.73 -2.17
N HIS A 45 5.77 2.49 -2.35
CA HIS A 45 5.66 1.71 -3.59
C HIS A 45 4.82 0.47 -3.31
N LEU A 46 3.88 0.20 -4.21
CA LEU A 46 3.04 -1.01 -4.19
C LEU A 46 3.15 -1.67 -5.56
N LEU A 47 3.42 -2.96 -5.58
CA LEU A 47 3.26 -3.80 -6.76
C LEU A 47 1.96 -4.58 -6.59
N LEU A 48 0.98 -4.21 -7.41
CA LEU A 48 -0.35 -4.82 -7.42
C LEU A 48 -0.47 -5.71 -8.65
N CYS A 49 -1.06 -6.89 -8.47
CA CYS A 49 -1.37 -7.83 -9.53
C CYS A 49 -2.87 -8.07 -9.51
N SER A 50 -3.55 -7.81 -10.62
CA SER A 50 -4.97 -8.16 -10.73
C SER A 50 -5.11 -9.68 -10.75
N LYS A 51 -6.05 -10.24 -9.98
CA LYS A 51 -6.42 -11.66 -10.11
C LYS A 51 -7.34 -11.91 -11.31
N SER A 52 -7.46 -10.96 -12.23
CA SER A 52 -8.06 -11.24 -13.53
C SER A 52 -7.20 -12.29 -14.22
N GLN A 53 -7.74 -13.50 -14.34
CA GLN A 53 -7.14 -14.53 -15.17
C GLN A 53 -6.89 -13.94 -16.55
N ASN A 54 -5.62 -13.81 -16.94
CA ASN A 54 -5.29 -13.78 -18.35
C ASN A 54 -5.72 -15.15 -18.89
N LYS A 55 -6.77 -15.10 -19.72
CA LYS A 55 -7.16 -16.19 -20.61
C LYS A 55 -6.12 -16.31 -21.71
#